data_AF-A0A7S0HWV4-F1
#
_entry.id   AF-A0A7S0HWV4-F1
#
_cell.length_a   1.000
_cell.length_b   1.000
_cell.length_c   1.000
_cell.angle_alpha   90.00
_cell.angle_beta   90.00
_cell.angle_gamma   90.00
#
_symmetry.space_group_name_H-M   'P 1'
#
loop_
_entity.id
_entity.type
_entity.pdbx_description
1 polymer ?
#
loop_
_entity_poly.entity_id
_entity_poly.type
_entity_poly.pdbx_seq_one_letter_code
_entity_poly.pdbx_strand_id
1 'polypeptide(L)'
;MANEVLTQTIPYSDAQTEQVKLQTILEARYNYEQLTAAIATDGLRPCEPEAAAYPPSLLDLTRRCWAEVASRRPCASEMHDEIAELLRTAGGGGGGDDG
;
A
#
# COMPACT_ATOMS: atom_id res chain seq x y z
N MET A 1 3.98 -1.10 4.12
CA MET A 1 4.27 0.35 4.14
C MET A 1 3.42 1.17 3.15
N ALA A 2 3.57 1.05 1.82
CA ALA A 2 2.79 1.88 0.87
C ALA A 2 1.27 1.75 1.04
N ASN A 3 0.76 0.52 1.15
CA ASN A 3 -0.67 0.29 1.38
C ASN A 3 -1.16 0.85 2.73
N GLU A 4 -0.38 0.69 3.80
CA GLU A 4 -0.75 1.16 5.15
C GLU A 4 -0.87 2.68 5.22
N VAL A 5 0.02 3.40 4.52
CA VAL A 5 -0.04 4.85 4.40
C VAL A 5 -1.29 5.28 3.64
N LEU A 6 -1.64 4.57 2.55
CA LEU A 6 -2.79 4.87 1.72
C LEU A 6 -4.14 4.53 2.34
N THR A 7 -4.24 3.41 3.05
CA THR A 7 -5.49 2.95 3.63
C THR A 7 -5.63 3.32 5.11
N GLN A 8 -4.61 3.96 5.69
CA GLN A 8 -4.49 4.25 7.13
C GLN A 8 -4.84 3.04 8.02
N THR A 9 -4.59 1.85 7.51
CA THR A 9 -4.99 0.56 8.09
C THR A 9 -3.79 -0.34 8.03
N ILE A 10 -3.51 -1.08 9.10
CA ILE A 10 -2.47 -2.12 9.10
C ILE A 10 -3.13 -3.43 8.67
N PRO A 11 -2.91 -3.91 7.43
CA PRO A 11 -3.49 -5.16 7.00
C PRO A 11 -2.90 -6.29 7.83
N TYR A 12 -3.76 -7.21 8.28
CA TYR A 12 -3.34 -8.43 8.97
C TYR A 12 -2.60 -8.19 10.29
N SER A 13 -2.83 -7.06 10.98
CA SER A 13 -2.29 -6.81 12.32
C SER A 13 -2.57 -7.95 13.30
N ASP A 14 -3.67 -8.67 13.11
CA ASP A 14 -4.06 -9.78 13.97
C ASP A 14 -3.26 -11.07 13.74
N ALA A 15 -2.52 -11.18 12.62
CA ALA A 15 -1.66 -12.34 12.36
C ALA A 15 -0.49 -12.46 13.36
N GLN A 16 -0.18 -11.39 14.11
CA GLN A 16 0.92 -11.35 15.08
C GLN A 16 0.45 -11.44 16.55
N THR A 17 -0.85 -11.52 16.81
CA THR A 17 -1.38 -11.60 18.18
C THR A 17 -1.63 -13.04 18.58
N GLU A 18 -1.14 -13.42 19.76
CA GLU A 18 -1.37 -14.73 20.37
C GLU A 18 -2.81 -14.90 20.91
N GLN A 19 -3.60 -13.82 20.95
CA GLN A 19 -4.98 -13.82 21.45
C GLN A 19 -5.99 -13.54 20.34
N VAL A 20 -6.89 -14.51 20.19
CA VAL A 20 -8.01 -14.53 19.26
C VAL A 20 -8.92 -13.32 19.50
N LYS A 21 -8.87 -12.30 18.66
CA LYS A 21 -9.84 -11.21 18.65
C LYS A 21 -10.86 -11.49 17.54
N LEU A 22 -11.95 -12.18 17.90
CA LEU A 22 -13.06 -12.54 17.01
C LEU A 22 -13.68 -11.38 16.19
N GLN A 23 -13.39 -10.12 16.54
CA GLN A 23 -13.85 -8.94 15.80
C GLN A 23 -12.92 -8.51 14.65
N THR A 24 -11.75 -9.12 14.49
CA THR A 24 -10.85 -8.88 13.36
C THR A 24 -10.81 -10.12 12.47
N ILE A 25 -11.10 -9.91 11.18
CA ILE A 25 -11.53 -10.89 10.18
C ILE A 25 -10.45 -11.93 9.79
N LEU A 26 -9.35 -12.08 10.55
CA LEU A 26 -8.37 -13.15 10.28
C LEU A 26 -8.88 -14.52 10.74
N GLU A 27 -9.37 -14.66 11.96
CA GLU A 27 -9.71 -15.99 12.47
C GLU A 27 -11.05 -16.52 11.98
N ALA A 28 -11.93 -15.64 11.49
CA ALA A 28 -13.20 -16.07 10.91
C ALA A 28 -13.03 -16.72 9.53
N ARG A 29 -11.92 -16.49 8.78
CA ARG A 29 -11.80 -16.96 7.39
C ARG A 29 -10.40 -17.39 6.88
N TYR A 30 -9.28 -16.95 7.45
CA TYR A 30 -7.94 -17.30 6.93
C TYR A 30 -6.90 -17.43 8.05
N ASN A 31 -6.41 -18.65 8.30
CA ASN A 31 -5.19 -18.87 9.06
C ASN A 31 -3.94 -18.44 8.25
N TYR A 32 -2.77 -18.35 8.88
CA TYR A 32 -1.52 -17.88 8.25
C TYR A 32 -1.18 -18.61 6.94
N GLU A 33 -1.37 -19.92 6.89
CA GLU A 33 -1.11 -20.74 5.70
C GLU A 33 -2.09 -20.40 4.58
N GLN A 34 -3.38 -20.26 4.89
CA GLN A 34 -4.41 -19.88 3.92
C GLN A 34 -4.18 -18.47 3.38
N LEU A 35 -3.76 -17.53 4.24
CA LEU A 35 -3.41 -16.17 3.81
C LEU A 35 -2.17 -16.16 2.90
N THR A 36 -1.14 -16.93 3.26
CA THR A 36 0.07 -17.07 2.44
C THR A 36 -0.25 -17.66 1.08
N ALA A 37 -1.07 -18.71 1.03
CA ALA A 37 -1.55 -19.30 -0.22
C ALA A 37 -2.34 -18.29 -1.05
N ALA A 38 -3.27 -17.55 -0.44
CA ALA A 38 -4.08 -16.57 -1.16
C ALA A 38 -3.24 -15.41 -1.72
N ILE A 39 -2.17 -14.99 -1.04
CA ILE A 39 -1.27 -13.92 -1.52
C ILE A 39 -0.30 -14.43 -2.60
N ALA A 40 0.33 -15.57 -2.36
CA ALA A 40 1.41 -16.09 -3.20
C ALA A 40 0.90 -16.88 -4.41
N THR A 41 -0.20 -17.61 -4.26
CA THR A 41 -0.80 -18.46 -5.28
C THR A 41 -1.94 -17.76 -6.00
N ASP A 42 -2.87 -17.15 -5.25
CA ASP A 42 -4.07 -16.52 -5.83
C ASP A 42 -3.85 -15.04 -6.19
N GLY A 43 -2.63 -14.52 -5.96
CA GLY A 43 -2.25 -13.17 -6.35
C GLY A 43 -2.97 -12.06 -5.59
N LEU A 44 -3.65 -12.36 -4.46
CA LEU A 44 -4.41 -11.35 -3.73
C LEU A 44 -3.53 -10.21 -3.24
N ARG A 45 -4.02 -8.97 -3.39
CA ARG A 45 -3.40 -7.74 -2.91
C ARG A 45 -4.46 -6.89 -2.18
N PRO A 46 -4.04 -6.01 -1.27
CA PRO A 46 -4.96 -5.06 -0.66
C PRO A 46 -5.73 -4.25 -1.72
N CYS A 47 -6.99 -3.94 -1.42
CA CYS A 47 -7.81 -3.14 -2.32
C CYS A 47 -7.19 -1.75 -2.47
N GLU A 48 -7.12 -1.26 -3.72
CA GLU A 48 -6.69 0.12 -3.95
C GLU A 48 -7.71 1.09 -3.34
N PRO A 49 -7.24 2.17 -2.71
CA PRO A 49 -8.14 3.20 -2.24
C PRO A 49 -8.81 3.91 -3.41
N GLU A 50 -9.94 4.57 -3.16
CA GLU A 50 -10.70 5.26 -4.19
C GLU A 50 -9.85 6.35 -4.88
N ALA A 51 -9.70 6.22 -6.21
CA ALA A 51 -8.69 6.96 -6.98
C ALA A 51 -8.85 8.50 -6.92
N ALA A 52 -10.06 9.00 -6.61
CA ALA A 52 -10.33 10.42 -6.49
C ALA A 52 -9.59 11.10 -5.31
N ALA A 53 -9.12 10.33 -4.32
CA ALA A 53 -8.48 10.86 -3.12
C ALA A 53 -6.93 10.92 -3.21
N TYR A 54 -6.31 10.38 -4.26
CA TYR A 54 -4.85 10.21 -4.32
C TYR A 54 -4.26 10.62 -5.67
N PRO A 55 -3.02 11.15 -5.69
CA PRO A 55 -2.30 11.39 -6.94
C PRO A 55 -2.17 10.08 -7.76
N PRO A 56 -2.43 10.11 -9.08
CA PRO A 56 -2.33 8.91 -9.93
C PRO A 56 -0.96 8.21 -9.85
N SER A 57 0.10 9.00 -9.71
CA SER A 57 1.48 8.53 -9.54
C SER A 57 1.71 7.79 -8.21
N LEU A 58 1.01 8.17 -7.14
CA LEU A 58 1.05 7.44 -5.87
C LEU A 58 0.34 6.08 -5.95
N LEU A 59 -0.77 6.01 -6.69
CA LEU A 59 -1.47 4.76 -6.98
C LEU A 59 -0.62 3.84 -7.85
N ASP A 60 0.04 4.39 -8.88
CA ASP A 60 0.97 3.64 -9.73
C ASP A 60 2.15 3.07 -8.95
N LEU A 61 2.81 3.88 -8.11
CA LEU A 61 3.88 3.41 -7.22
C LEU A 61 3.40 2.26 -6.34
N THR A 62 2.19 2.36 -5.79
CA THR A 62 1.62 1.30 -4.96
C THR A 62 1.41 0.01 -5.74
N ARG A 63 0.87 0.08 -6.96
CA ARG A 63 0.73 -1.10 -7.84
C ARG A 63 2.07 -1.77 -8.12
N ARG A 64 3.11 -0.98 -8.42
CA ARG A 64 4.46 -1.51 -8.66
C ARG A 64 5.07 -2.18 -7.43
N CYS A 65 4.83 -1.65 -6.23
CA CYS A 65 5.26 -2.30 -4.98
C CYS A 65 4.69 -3.71 -4.83
N TRP A 66 3.51 -3.97 -5.40
CA TRP A 66 2.80 -5.25 -5.31
C TRP A 66 2.93 -6.14 -6.56
N ALA A 67 3.79 -5.76 -7.51
CA ALA A 67 3.98 -6.51 -8.75
C ALA A 67 4.23 -8.00 -8.49
N GLU A 68 3.59 -8.87 -9.27
CA GLU A 68 3.77 -10.32 -9.20
C GLU A 68 5.24 -10.71 -9.37
N VAL A 69 5.89 -10.09 -10.36
CA VAL A 69 7.31 -10.28 -10.65
C VAL A 69 8.14 -9.43 -9.69
N ALA A 70 8.94 -10.07 -8.83
CA ALA A 70 9.74 -9.41 -7.81
C ALA A 70 10.70 -8.34 -8.38
N SER A 71 11.29 -8.57 -9.55
CA SER A 71 12.20 -7.62 -10.22
C SER A 71 11.51 -6.37 -10.79
N ARG A 72 10.17 -6.34 -10.83
CA ARG A 72 9.40 -5.14 -11.22
C ARG A 72 9.05 -4.26 -10.02
N ARG A 73 9.34 -4.71 -8.80
CA ARG A 73 9.10 -3.93 -7.59
C ARG A 73 10.23 -2.92 -7.44
N PRO A 74 9.90 -1.65 -7.13
CA PRO A 74 10.93 -0.65 -6.86
C PRO A 74 11.71 -1.04 -5.60
N CYS A 75 13.01 -0.79 -5.62
CA CYS A 75 13.83 -0.87 -4.41
C CYS A 75 13.57 0.33 -3.49
N ALA A 76 14.12 0.27 -2.27
CA ALA A 76 13.88 1.30 -1.26
C ALA A 76 14.30 2.71 -1.70
N SER A 77 15.41 2.85 -2.41
CA SER A 77 15.87 4.16 -2.91
C SER A 77 14.95 4.70 -4.01
N GLU A 78 14.52 3.86 -4.95
CA GLU A 78 13.57 4.26 -6.00
C GLU A 78 12.23 4.72 -5.40
N MET A 79 11.72 4.00 -4.40
CA MET A 79 10.52 4.41 -3.67
C MET A 79 10.69 5.75 -2.97
N HIS A 80 11.82 5.94 -2.28
CA HIS A 80 12.12 7.18 -1.57
C HIS A 80 12.14 8.38 -2.53
N ASP A 81 12.85 8.25 -3.65
CA ASP A 81 13.03 9.34 -4.60
C ASP A 81 11.71 9.75 -5.27
N GLU A 82 10.88 8.75 -5.61
CA GLU A 82 9.56 8.98 -6.18
C GLU A 82 8.60 9.63 -5.17
N ILE A 83 8.57 9.15 -3.92
CA ILE A 83 7.77 9.78 -2.85
C ILE A 83 8.23 11.22 -2.61
N ALA A 84 9.54 11.48 -2.60
CA ALA A 84 10.08 12.82 -2.44
C ALA A 84 9.63 13.76 -3.57
N GLU A 85 9.56 13.26 -4.81
CA GLU A 85 9.05 14.03 -5.96
C GLU A 85 7.55 14.31 -5.84
N LEU A 86 6.75 13.34 -5.39
CA LEU A 86 5.32 13.54 -5.12
C LEU A 86 5.08 14.63 -4.07
N LEU A 87 5.91 14.67 -3.02
CA LEU A 87 5.80 15.70 -1.99
C LEU A 87 6.18 17.09 -2.51
N ARG A 88 7.19 17.18 -3.38
CA ARG A 88 7.56 18.45 -4.03
C ARG A 88 6.44 18.98 -4.92
N THR A 89 5.85 18.11 -5.74
CA THR A 89 4.79 18.49 -6.69
C THR A 89 3.45 18.79 -6.00
N ALA A 90 3.12 18.10 -4.90
CA ALA A 90 1.95 18.41 -4.08
C ALA A 90 2.07 19.76 -3.33
N GLY A 91 3.30 20.20 -3.02
CA GLY A 91 3.59 21.48 -2.38
C GLY A 91 3.69 22.69 -3.33
N GLY A 92 3.59 22.49 -4.65
CA GLY A 92 3.87 23.50 -5.68
C GLY A 92 2.70 24.43 -6.06
N GLY A 93 1.64 24.53 -5.24
CA GLY A 93 0.46 25.37 -5.50
C GLY A 93 0.54 26.81 -4.97
N GLY A 94 1.73 27.32 -4.63
CA GLY A 94 1.92 28.66 -4.07
C GLY A 94 3.10 29.39 -4.71
N GLY A 95 2.91 29.89 -5.92
CA GLY A 95 3.95 30.62 -6.64
C GLY A 95 3.45 31.19 -7.96
N GLY A 96 2.39 32.01 -7.89
CA GLY A 96 2.02 32.96 -8.95
C GLY A 96 2.28 34.37 -8.43
N ASP A 97 3.34 34.97 -8.96
CA ASP A 97 3.78 36.34 -8.77
C ASP A 97 3.10 37.19 -9.85
N ASP A 98 2.23 38.14 -9.46
CA ASP A 98 1.79 39.19 -10.37
C ASP A 98 1.62 40.55 -9.65
N GLY A 99 2.62 41.43 -9.83
CA GLY A 99 2.44 42.90 -9.90
C GLY A 99 2.95 43.74 -8.75
#